data_AF-A0A7C4YJQ0-F1
#
_entry.id   AF-A0A7C4YJQ0-F1
#
_cell.length_a   1.000
_cell.length_b   1.000
_cell.length_c   1.000
_cell.angle_alpha   90.00
_cell.angle_beta   90.00
_cell.angle_gamma   90.00
#
_symmetry.space_group_name_H-M   'P 1'
#
loop_
_entity.id
_entity.type
_entity.pdbx_description
1 polymer ?
#
loop_
_entity_poly.entity_id
_entity_poly.type
_entity_poly.pdbx_seq_one_letter_code
_entity_poly.pdbx_strand_id
1 'polypeptide(L)'
;MPCNWNDQGNDLLFRRKIVHPAKGCRIAPVCLVLVSLAAAAVDPPLVGRPRDHFYGAVGKQVRVTLAASRSQVRVEEELTLTLHVSGVMNAERIERPDLRQLGDYDDAFYIDDLDDGPETPRTERYFRYRLRPKHEGVREIPAILFRYYRPDLRYFATAVSDDALSLVVLPRTTSSDAAMALEAPEFLFQISTGRGLGSRGSSSDWIWYVVTWLVPPGLCLAWYGYWRWRNPGAAKLARLRRHRAVRQVLDALAKHSDAESIAAAVRNYLVHRLDLPWSAQTTSEIAAALEQLPLANVQQTAIREFFLSSDAARFGPPKTAADDLRSLARGLVLSIEEGS
;
A
#
# COMPACT_ATOMS: atom_id res chain seq x y z
N MET A 1 -51.55 -49.94 58.74
CA MET A 1 -50.77 -49.43 59.88
C MET A 1 -50.55 -47.93 59.70
N PRO A 2 -51.25 -47.08 60.47
CA PRO A 2 -50.95 -45.66 60.59
C PRO A 2 -50.40 -45.31 61.99
N CYS A 3 -49.38 -44.46 62.06
CA CYS A 3 -48.99 -43.65 63.23
C CYS A 3 -48.48 -42.31 62.66
N ASN A 4 -49.23 -41.22 62.71
CA ASN A 4 -49.49 -40.30 63.84
C ASN A 4 -48.28 -39.39 64.14
N TRP A 5 -48.40 -38.08 63.90
CA TRP A 5 -48.54 -37.07 64.96
C TRP A 5 -48.68 -35.66 64.39
N ASN A 6 -49.74 -34.98 64.83
CA ASN A 6 -49.98 -33.56 64.70
C ASN A 6 -49.65 -32.92 66.06
N ASP A 7 -49.10 -31.72 66.08
CA ASP A 7 -49.55 -30.56 66.88
C ASP A 7 -48.37 -29.64 67.26
N GLN A 8 -48.48 -28.35 66.94
CA GLN A 8 -48.34 -27.23 67.88
C GLN A 8 -48.40 -25.90 67.14
N GLY A 9 -49.27 -25.03 67.64
CA GLY A 9 -49.63 -23.77 67.01
C GLY A 9 -48.91 -22.52 67.51
N ASN A 10 -49.19 -21.46 66.75
CA ASN A 10 -49.52 -20.10 67.17
C ASN A 10 -48.47 -19.26 67.93
N ASP A 11 -47.91 -18.25 67.24
CA ASP A 11 -47.61 -16.95 67.83
C ASP A 11 -47.63 -15.82 66.78
N LEU A 12 -48.78 -15.17 66.68
CA LEU A 12 -48.99 -13.76 67.01
C LEU A 12 -47.98 -12.66 66.55
N LEU A 13 -48.54 -11.75 65.73
CA LEU A 13 -48.46 -10.28 65.76
C LEU A 13 -47.58 -9.50 64.74
N PHE A 14 -48.31 -8.76 63.90
CA PHE A 14 -48.11 -7.35 63.48
C PHE A 14 -46.71 -6.89 63.00
N ARG A 15 -46.64 -6.47 61.72
CA ARG A 15 -46.40 -5.04 61.39
C ARG A 15 -46.65 -4.70 59.90
N ARG A 16 -47.14 -3.47 59.73
CA ARG A 16 -47.59 -2.72 58.53
C ARG A 16 -46.49 -2.43 57.49
N LYS A 17 -46.88 -2.32 56.20
CA LYS A 17 -46.81 -1.13 55.29
C LYS A 17 -46.98 -1.62 53.82
N ILE A 18 -48.08 -1.32 53.09
CA ILE A 18 -48.47 -0.08 52.39
C ILE A 18 -47.66 0.16 51.08
N VAL A 19 -48.37 0.04 49.91
CA VAL A 19 -48.31 0.90 48.67
C VAL A 19 -47.21 0.56 47.62
N HIS A 20 -47.37 0.49 46.27
CA HIS A 20 -48.35 0.82 45.20
C HIS A 20 -48.10 -0.10 43.95
N PRO A 21 -49.04 -0.24 42.98
CA PRO A 21 -48.75 -0.74 41.64
C PRO A 21 -48.65 0.40 40.61
N ALA A 22 -47.58 0.43 39.79
CA ALA A 22 -47.46 1.35 38.65
C ALA A 22 -47.43 0.57 37.33
N LYS A 23 -48.37 0.92 36.44
CA LYS A 23 -48.59 0.38 35.11
C LYS A 23 -47.50 0.88 34.16
N GLY A 24 -46.74 -0.04 33.55
CA GLY A 24 -45.77 0.26 32.50
C GLY A 24 -46.36 0.04 31.11
N CYS A 25 -46.64 1.13 30.42
CA CYS A 25 -47.03 1.20 29.01
C CYS A 25 -45.86 0.70 28.13
N ARG A 26 -46.06 -0.37 27.35
CA ARG A 26 -45.06 -0.92 26.43
C ARG A 26 -45.19 -0.24 25.07
N ILE A 27 -44.23 0.63 24.75
CA ILE A 27 -44.08 1.29 23.45
C ILE A 27 -43.42 0.30 22.49
N ALA A 28 -44.06 0.01 21.36
CA ALA A 28 -43.52 -0.80 20.28
C ALA A 28 -42.46 0.01 19.49
N PRO A 29 -41.31 -0.58 19.12
CA PRO A 29 -40.32 0.12 18.32
C PRO A 29 -40.73 0.05 16.85
N VAL A 30 -41.14 1.19 16.28
CA VAL A 30 -41.24 1.37 14.83
C VAL A 30 -39.80 1.40 14.29
N CYS A 31 -39.41 0.33 13.60
CA CYS A 31 -38.12 0.23 12.95
C CYS A 31 -38.17 1.09 11.67
N LEU A 32 -37.71 2.33 11.77
CA LEU A 32 -37.54 3.24 10.65
C LEU A 32 -36.37 2.74 9.79
N VAL A 33 -36.68 1.98 8.75
CA VAL A 33 -35.68 1.54 7.76
C VAL A 33 -35.29 2.78 6.93
N LEU A 34 -34.19 3.41 7.31
CA LEU A 34 -33.47 4.38 6.48
C LEU A 34 -32.88 3.61 5.29
N VAL A 35 -33.62 3.56 4.19
CA VAL A 35 -33.09 3.11 2.89
C VAL A 35 -32.06 4.16 2.46
N SER A 36 -30.79 3.86 2.68
CA SER A 36 -29.69 4.61 2.09
C SER A 36 -29.70 4.34 0.59
N LEU A 37 -30.26 5.26 -0.19
CA LEU A 37 -30.24 5.21 -1.64
C LEU A 37 -28.82 5.56 -2.12
N ALA A 38 -27.92 4.59 -2.10
CA ALA A 38 -26.64 4.71 -2.76
C ALA A 38 -26.90 4.83 -4.28
N ALA A 39 -26.79 6.05 -4.82
CA ALA A 39 -26.88 6.27 -6.26
C ALA A 39 -25.77 5.44 -6.93
N ALA A 40 -26.16 4.41 -7.70
CA ALA A 40 -25.22 3.62 -8.47
C ALA A 40 -24.46 4.55 -9.43
N ALA A 41 -23.12 4.49 -9.37
CA ALA A 41 -22.27 5.22 -10.30
C ALA A 41 -22.57 4.72 -11.73
N VAL A 42 -23.21 5.55 -12.55
CA VAL A 42 -23.50 5.23 -13.95
C VAL A 42 -22.26 5.53 -14.76
N ASP A 43 -21.62 4.49 -15.29
CA ASP A 43 -20.49 4.64 -16.21
C ASP A 43 -20.98 5.06 -17.62
N PRO A 44 -20.29 5.99 -18.30
CA PRO A 44 -20.65 6.42 -19.64
C PRO A 44 -20.37 5.31 -20.67
N PRO A 45 -21.25 5.08 -21.65
CA PRO A 45 -21.05 4.04 -22.66
C PRO A 45 -19.79 4.29 -23.50
N LEU A 46 -19.25 3.20 -24.07
CA LEU A 46 -18.13 3.28 -25.02
C LEU A 46 -18.61 3.68 -26.42
N VAL A 47 -19.79 3.23 -26.82
CA VAL A 47 -20.39 3.51 -28.13
C VAL A 47 -20.90 4.95 -28.19
N GLY A 48 -20.54 5.69 -29.24
CA GLY A 48 -20.96 7.08 -29.45
C GLY A 48 -20.23 8.10 -28.56
N ARG A 49 -19.21 7.68 -27.82
CA ARG A 49 -18.38 8.57 -27.00
C ARG A 49 -17.59 9.54 -27.89
N PRO A 50 -17.75 10.86 -27.72
CA PRO A 50 -16.93 11.86 -28.41
C PRO A 50 -15.44 11.65 -28.10
N ARG A 51 -14.59 11.79 -29.11
CA ARG A 51 -13.13 11.75 -28.92
C ARG A 51 -12.61 13.07 -28.35
N ASP A 52 -13.22 14.17 -28.76
CA ASP A 52 -12.78 15.51 -28.39
C ASP A 52 -13.65 16.06 -27.25
N HIS A 53 -13.03 16.86 -26.37
CA HIS A 53 -13.69 17.62 -25.30
C HIS A 53 -14.51 16.80 -24.29
N PHE A 54 -14.35 15.46 -24.26
CA PHE A 54 -15.01 14.60 -23.28
C PHE A 54 -14.01 14.12 -22.22
N TYR A 55 -14.23 14.52 -20.98
CA TYR A 55 -13.30 14.29 -19.86
C TYR A 55 -13.90 13.37 -18.78
N GLY A 56 -14.77 12.44 -19.19
CA GLY A 56 -15.37 11.47 -18.28
C GLY A 56 -16.55 11.97 -17.43
N ALA A 57 -17.00 13.22 -17.60
CA ALA A 57 -18.08 13.78 -16.81
C ALA A 57 -19.45 13.15 -17.08
N VAL A 58 -20.20 12.87 -16.01
CA VAL A 58 -21.56 12.32 -16.03
C VAL A 58 -22.44 13.21 -15.14
N GLY A 59 -23.59 13.64 -15.65
CA GLY A 59 -24.51 14.48 -14.88
C GLY A 59 -25.78 14.83 -15.64
N LYS A 60 -26.81 15.28 -14.92
CA LYS A 60 -28.08 15.72 -15.54
C LYS A 60 -27.96 17.10 -16.18
N GLN A 61 -27.28 18.01 -15.50
CA GLN A 61 -27.10 19.40 -15.94
C GLN A 61 -25.74 19.89 -15.47
N VAL A 62 -24.72 19.63 -16.28
CA VAL A 62 -23.35 20.06 -16.00
C VAL A 62 -23.19 21.51 -16.44
N ARG A 63 -22.59 22.33 -15.57
CA ARG A 63 -22.22 23.71 -15.86
C ARG A 63 -20.72 23.86 -15.73
N VAL A 64 -20.14 24.63 -16.66
CA VAL A 64 -18.72 24.93 -16.70
C VAL A 64 -18.55 26.43 -16.61
N THR A 65 -17.68 26.91 -15.73
CA THR A 65 -17.42 28.32 -15.50
C THR A 65 -15.91 28.56 -15.44
N LEU A 66 -15.45 29.65 -16.04
CA LEU A 66 -14.04 30.05 -16.05
C LEU A 66 -13.85 31.29 -15.17
N ALA A 67 -12.78 31.30 -14.38
CA ALA A 67 -12.40 32.45 -13.57
C ALA A 67 -10.89 32.70 -13.68
N ALA A 68 -10.51 33.91 -14.05
CA ALA A 68 -9.12 34.35 -14.06
C ALA A 68 -8.80 35.15 -12.79
N SER A 69 -7.60 34.97 -12.24
CA SER A 69 -7.17 35.72 -11.05
C SER A 69 -6.95 37.21 -11.33
N ARG A 70 -6.67 37.57 -12.59
CA ARG A 70 -6.40 38.94 -13.05
C ARG A 70 -6.94 39.12 -14.47
N SER A 71 -7.50 40.30 -14.73
CA SER A 71 -7.95 40.74 -16.06
C SER A 71 -6.92 41.60 -16.79
N GLN A 72 -5.80 41.94 -16.14
CA GLN A 72 -4.70 42.70 -16.71
C GLN A 72 -3.37 42.07 -16.29
N VAL A 73 -2.50 41.81 -17.26
CA VAL A 73 -1.19 41.17 -17.08
C VAL A 73 -0.20 41.66 -18.12
N ARG A 74 1.10 41.53 -17.88
CA ARG A 74 2.12 41.75 -18.92
C ARG A 74 2.38 40.49 -19.74
N VAL A 75 3.03 40.65 -20.89
CA VAL A 75 3.60 39.51 -21.64
C VAL A 75 4.54 38.70 -20.74
N GLU A 76 4.43 37.36 -20.80
CA GLU A 76 5.11 36.40 -19.93
C GLU A 76 4.77 36.47 -18.42
N GLU A 77 3.91 37.40 -17.98
CA GLU A 77 3.47 37.48 -16.58
C GLU A 77 2.45 36.38 -16.29
N GLU A 78 2.53 35.79 -15.09
CA GLU A 78 1.64 34.70 -14.69
C GLU A 78 0.26 35.20 -14.24
N LEU A 79 -0.77 34.47 -14.69
CA LEU A 79 -2.12 34.51 -14.13
C LEU A 79 -2.62 33.10 -13.87
N THR A 80 -3.52 32.97 -12.91
CA THR A 80 -4.19 31.69 -12.62
C THR A 80 -5.55 31.66 -13.29
N LEU A 81 -5.78 30.65 -14.13
CA LEU A 81 -7.10 30.30 -14.65
C LEU A 81 -7.68 29.16 -13.82
N THR A 82 -8.92 29.31 -13.40
CA THR A 82 -9.66 28.28 -12.66
C THR A 82 -10.86 27.86 -13.48
N LEU A 83 -10.90 26.58 -13.84
CA LEU A 83 -12.01 25.92 -14.49
C LEU A 83 -12.85 25.22 -13.42
N HIS A 84 -14.09 25.65 -13.25
CA HIS A 84 -15.01 25.07 -12.30
C HIS A 84 -16.12 24.32 -13.04
N VAL A 85 -16.24 23.03 -12.74
CA VAL A 85 -17.24 22.11 -13.31
C VAL A 85 -18.19 21.70 -12.19
N SER A 86 -19.47 22.02 -12.34
CA SER A 86 -20.52 21.76 -11.34
C SER A 86 -21.68 20.95 -11.93
N GLY A 87 -22.50 20.34 -11.07
CA GLY A 87 -23.66 19.55 -11.50
C GLY A 87 -23.32 18.15 -12.02
N VAL A 88 -22.12 17.68 -11.68
CA VAL A 88 -21.62 16.34 -12.01
C VAL A 88 -21.98 15.33 -10.92
N MET A 89 -22.05 14.06 -11.28
CA MET A 89 -22.35 12.95 -10.37
C MET A 89 -21.10 12.12 -10.02
N ASN A 90 -20.00 12.37 -10.72
CA ASN A 90 -18.76 11.61 -10.64
C ASN A 90 -17.53 12.52 -10.58
N ALA A 91 -17.57 13.59 -9.78
CA ALA A 91 -16.52 14.62 -9.73
C ALA A 91 -15.09 14.07 -9.58
N GLU A 92 -14.90 13.05 -8.75
CA GLU A 92 -13.60 12.39 -8.51
C GLU A 92 -13.02 11.69 -9.75
N ARG A 93 -13.87 11.33 -10.73
CA ARG A 93 -13.49 10.58 -11.94
C ARG A 93 -13.41 11.48 -13.18
N ILE A 94 -13.53 12.79 -13.02
CA ILE A 94 -13.39 13.75 -14.11
C ILE A 94 -11.90 13.97 -14.36
N GLU A 95 -11.49 13.76 -15.59
CA GLU A 95 -10.12 13.99 -16.03
C GLU A 95 -9.87 15.48 -16.24
N ARG A 96 -8.64 15.93 -15.98
CA ARG A 96 -8.25 17.32 -16.21
C ARG A 96 -8.17 17.60 -17.72
N PRO A 97 -8.85 18.64 -18.24
CA PRO A 97 -8.67 19.09 -19.61
C PRO A 97 -7.24 19.56 -19.90
N ASP A 98 -6.60 18.98 -20.90
CA ASP A 98 -5.29 19.45 -21.33
C ASP A 98 -5.43 20.64 -22.29
N LEU A 99 -5.34 21.86 -21.74
CA LEU A 99 -5.51 23.09 -22.53
C LEU A 99 -4.44 23.25 -23.63
N ARG A 100 -3.30 22.56 -23.51
CA ARG A 100 -2.24 22.55 -24.54
C ARG A 100 -2.67 21.85 -25.83
N GLN A 101 -3.73 21.05 -25.79
CA GLN A 101 -4.28 20.37 -26.97
C GLN A 101 -5.36 21.22 -27.67
N LEU A 102 -5.74 22.35 -27.08
CA LEU A 102 -6.71 23.27 -27.65
C LEU A 102 -5.94 24.38 -28.38
N GLY A 103 -6.07 24.45 -29.71
CA GLY A 103 -5.29 25.38 -30.55
C GLY A 103 -5.38 26.84 -30.08
N ASP A 104 -6.59 27.32 -29.77
CA ASP A 104 -6.81 28.70 -29.30
C ASP A 104 -6.05 29.03 -28.01
N TYR A 105 -5.80 28.03 -27.15
CA TYR A 105 -5.07 28.18 -25.90
C TYR A 105 -3.56 28.05 -26.10
N ASP A 106 -3.13 27.03 -26.85
CA ASP A 106 -1.70 26.81 -27.11
C ASP A 106 -1.10 27.98 -27.91
N ASP A 107 -1.83 28.53 -28.88
CA ASP A 107 -1.35 29.67 -29.67
C ASP A 107 -1.17 30.94 -28.82
N ALA A 108 -2.03 31.16 -27.82
CA ALA A 108 -2.06 32.39 -27.03
C ALA A 108 -1.22 32.34 -25.74
N PHE A 109 -1.09 31.19 -25.08
CA PHE A 109 -0.54 31.10 -23.72
C PHE A 109 0.52 30.00 -23.57
N TYR A 110 1.49 30.23 -22.68
CA TYR A 110 2.22 29.14 -22.03
C TYR A 110 1.40 28.63 -20.84
N ILE A 111 1.23 27.32 -20.76
CA ILE A 111 0.27 26.68 -19.84
C ILE A 111 1.01 25.69 -18.95
N ASP A 112 0.91 25.89 -17.64
CA ASP A 112 1.37 24.93 -16.64
C ASP A 112 0.18 24.49 -15.78
N ASP A 113 0.14 23.21 -15.46
CA ASP A 113 -0.87 22.66 -14.56
C ASP A 113 -0.53 23.00 -13.10
N LEU A 114 -1.52 23.46 -12.34
CA LEU A 114 -1.38 23.71 -10.91
C LEU A 114 -2.08 22.61 -10.10
N ASP A 115 -1.86 22.64 -8.78
CA ASP A 115 -2.65 21.83 -7.86
C ASP A 115 -4.12 22.31 -7.85
N ASP A 116 -5.05 21.37 -7.92
CA ASP A 116 -6.50 21.64 -7.99
C ASP A 116 -7.02 22.29 -6.70
N GLY A 117 -6.23 22.23 -5.62
CA GLY A 117 -6.54 22.80 -4.32
C GLY A 117 -7.22 21.78 -3.40
N PRO A 118 -7.98 22.25 -2.39
CA PRO A 118 -8.60 21.36 -1.42
C PRO A 118 -9.69 20.49 -2.07
N GLU A 119 -9.96 19.35 -1.45
CA GLU A 119 -11.00 18.42 -1.90
C GLU A 119 -12.38 19.10 -1.90
N THR A 120 -13.10 18.94 -3.00
CA THR A 120 -14.38 19.61 -3.27
C THR A 120 -15.55 18.65 -3.08
N PRO A 121 -16.79 19.16 -2.99
CA PRO A 121 -17.97 18.31 -2.90
C PRO A 121 -18.03 17.30 -4.05
N ARG A 122 -18.65 16.13 -3.83
CA ARG A 122 -18.80 15.06 -4.85
C ARG A 122 -19.49 15.51 -6.16
N THR A 123 -20.08 16.71 -6.17
CA THR A 123 -20.82 17.30 -7.28
C THR A 123 -20.08 18.41 -8.03
N GLU A 124 -18.87 18.77 -7.59
CA GLU A 124 -18.09 19.88 -8.13
C GLU A 124 -16.61 19.49 -8.27
N ARG A 125 -15.97 19.99 -9.32
CA ARG A 125 -14.53 19.81 -9.55
C ARG A 125 -13.92 21.12 -10.04
N TYR A 126 -12.76 21.45 -9.50
CA TYR A 126 -11.98 22.63 -9.86
C TYR A 126 -10.67 22.18 -10.48
N PHE A 127 -10.30 22.79 -11.59
CA PHE A 127 -9.00 22.61 -12.23
C PHE A 127 -8.30 23.96 -12.33
N ARG A 128 -7.04 24.02 -11.90
CA ARG A 128 -6.27 25.26 -11.89
C ARG A 128 -5.10 25.17 -12.85
N TYR A 129 -4.92 26.24 -13.62
CA TYR A 129 -3.85 26.38 -14.60
C TYR A 129 -3.12 27.69 -14.37
N ARG A 130 -1.81 27.70 -14.58
CA ARG A 130 -1.01 28.91 -14.70
C ARG A 130 -0.88 29.23 -16.18
N LEU A 131 -1.38 30.39 -16.58
CA LEU A 131 -1.27 30.92 -17.94
C LEU A 131 -0.27 32.07 -17.97
N ARG A 132 0.51 32.15 -19.04
CA ARG A 132 1.37 33.30 -19.35
C ARG A 132 1.16 33.70 -20.79
N PRO A 133 0.70 34.94 -21.08
CA PRO A 133 0.48 35.37 -22.46
C PRO A 133 1.77 35.34 -23.27
N LYS A 134 1.72 34.77 -24.48
CA LYS A 134 2.87 34.71 -25.41
C LYS A 134 3.17 36.07 -26.06
N HIS A 135 2.15 36.90 -26.26
CA HIS A 135 2.27 38.21 -26.93
C HIS A 135 1.13 39.17 -26.55
N GLU A 136 1.31 40.46 -26.84
CA GLU A 136 0.34 41.54 -26.56
C GLU A 136 -0.98 41.41 -27.33
N GLY A 137 -0.99 40.64 -28.42
CA GLY A 137 -2.18 40.39 -29.23
C GLY A 137 -3.26 39.54 -28.55
N VAL A 138 -2.98 38.94 -27.39
CA VAL A 138 -3.96 38.14 -26.65
C VAL A 138 -4.92 39.09 -25.93
N ARG A 139 -6.19 39.10 -26.35
CA ARG A 139 -7.23 40.02 -25.82
C ARG A 139 -8.28 39.33 -24.96
N GLU A 140 -8.33 38.02 -25.01
CA GLU A 140 -9.33 37.23 -24.30
C GLU A 140 -8.80 35.83 -23.98
N ILE A 141 -9.41 35.21 -22.98
CA ILE A 141 -9.26 33.80 -22.66
C ILE A 141 -10.46 33.08 -23.32
N PRO A 142 -10.23 32.21 -24.31
CA PRO A 142 -11.30 31.57 -25.08
C PRO A 142 -12.25 30.72 -24.22
N ALA A 143 -13.50 30.56 -24.64
CA ALA A 143 -14.42 29.64 -23.97
C ALA A 143 -13.99 28.17 -24.18
N ILE A 144 -14.25 27.31 -23.20
CA ILE A 144 -13.96 25.87 -23.28
C ILE A 144 -15.24 25.11 -23.58
N LEU A 145 -15.19 24.32 -24.66
CA LEU A 145 -16.21 23.32 -24.96
C LEU A 145 -15.98 22.08 -24.08
N PHE A 146 -17.04 21.62 -23.42
CA PHE A 146 -17.01 20.51 -22.47
C PHE A 146 -18.18 19.56 -22.71
N ARG A 147 -17.89 18.34 -23.15
CA ARG A 147 -18.90 17.30 -23.39
C ARG A 147 -19.06 16.42 -22.15
N TYR A 148 -20.31 16.04 -21.85
CA TYR A 148 -20.64 15.20 -20.71
C TYR A 148 -21.77 14.23 -21.05
N TYR A 149 -21.84 13.10 -20.34
CA TYR A 149 -22.88 12.10 -20.53
C TYR A 149 -24.10 12.39 -19.64
N ARG A 150 -25.28 12.44 -20.27
CA ARG A 150 -26.57 12.57 -19.60
C ARG A 150 -27.19 11.19 -19.39
N PRO A 151 -27.20 10.63 -18.16
CA PRO A 151 -27.70 9.28 -17.91
C PRO A 151 -29.22 9.17 -18.05
N ASP A 152 -29.94 10.28 -17.86
CA ASP A 152 -31.39 10.40 -17.99
C ASP A 152 -31.85 10.29 -19.46
N LEU A 153 -31.10 10.91 -20.37
CA LEU A 153 -31.45 10.96 -21.79
C LEU A 153 -30.57 10.04 -22.65
N ARG A 154 -29.57 9.38 -22.05
CA ARG A 154 -28.64 8.43 -22.69
C ARG A 154 -27.90 8.99 -23.91
N TYR A 155 -27.49 10.25 -23.86
CA TYR A 155 -26.68 10.88 -24.91
C TYR A 155 -25.60 11.80 -24.33
N PHE A 156 -24.66 12.22 -25.19
CA PHE A 156 -23.59 13.16 -24.82
C PHE A 156 -24.04 14.61 -25.10
N ALA A 157 -24.25 15.37 -24.04
CA ALA A 157 -24.56 16.80 -24.11
C ALA A 157 -23.28 17.63 -24.14
N THR A 158 -23.40 18.88 -24.58
CA THR A 158 -22.30 19.85 -24.60
C THR A 158 -22.64 21.01 -23.67
N ALA A 159 -21.72 21.32 -22.76
CA ALA A 159 -21.68 22.56 -22.01
C ALA A 159 -20.55 23.42 -22.60
N VAL A 160 -20.81 24.70 -22.76
CA VAL A 160 -19.78 25.68 -23.08
C VAL A 160 -19.55 26.48 -21.81
N SER A 161 -18.30 26.81 -21.49
CA SER A 161 -18.04 27.74 -20.40
C SER A 161 -18.71 29.09 -20.67
N ASP A 162 -18.82 29.93 -19.64
CA ASP A 162 -19.19 31.33 -19.83
C ASP A 162 -18.32 31.99 -20.92
N ASP A 163 -18.83 33.09 -21.49
CA ASP A 163 -18.23 33.82 -22.61
C ASP A 163 -16.73 34.11 -22.39
N ALA A 164 -16.00 34.33 -23.49
CA ALA A 164 -14.56 34.59 -23.45
C ALA A 164 -14.22 35.72 -22.46
N LEU A 165 -13.28 35.45 -21.54
CA LEU A 165 -12.91 36.44 -20.52
C LEU A 165 -11.96 37.46 -21.14
N SER A 166 -12.34 38.74 -21.16
CA SER A 166 -11.48 39.80 -21.66
C SER A 166 -10.19 39.93 -20.83
N LEU A 167 -9.05 40.04 -21.51
CA LEU A 167 -7.72 40.15 -20.93
C LEU A 167 -6.96 41.32 -21.56
N VAL A 168 -6.42 42.20 -20.72
CA VAL A 168 -5.57 43.31 -21.16
C VAL A 168 -4.11 42.91 -20.99
N VAL A 169 -3.43 42.63 -22.10
CA VAL A 169 -2.00 42.29 -22.09
C VAL A 169 -1.15 43.52 -22.35
N LEU A 170 -0.38 43.92 -21.34
CA LEU A 170 0.57 45.02 -21.39
C LEU A 170 1.92 44.56 -21.96
N PRO A 171 2.70 45.47 -22.57
CA PRO A 171 4.04 45.16 -23.04
C PRO A 171 4.93 44.67 -21.90
N ARG A 172 5.90 43.84 -22.25
CA ARG A 172 6.94 43.40 -21.32
C ARG A 172 7.72 44.62 -20.84
N THR A 173 7.87 44.79 -19.53
CA THR A 173 8.81 45.77 -18.98
C THR A 173 10.21 45.37 -19.41
N THR A 174 10.76 46.07 -20.40
CA THR A 174 12.18 45.94 -20.73
C THR A 174 12.99 46.55 -19.59
N SER A 175 14.16 45.96 -19.28
CA SER A 175 15.02 46.40 -18.18
C SER A 175 15.46 47.88 -18.29
N SER A 176 15.25 48.51 -19.45
CA SER A 176 15.50 49.93 -19.68
C SER A 176 14.50 50.84 -18.96
N ASP A 177 13.24 50.41 -18.75
CA ASP A 177 12.22 51.22 -18.06
C ASP A 177 12.38 51.17 -16.53
N ALA A 178 12.87 50.05 -16.00
CA ALA A 178 13.19 49.90 -14.58
C ALA A 178 14.43 50.71 -14.16
N ALA A 179 15.30 51.06 -15.11
CA ALA A 179 16.52 51.83 -14.86
C ALA A 179 16.26 53.33 -14.61
N MET A 180 15.12 53.87 -15.05
CA MET A 180 14.79 55.30 -14.86
C MET A 180 14.05 55.61 -13.54
N ALA A 181 13.66 54.62 -12.73
CA ALA A 181 12.78 54.83 -11.58
C ALA A 181 13.30 54.31 -10.24
N LEU A 182 14.62 54.06 -10.10
CA LEU A 182 15.22 53.65 -8.83
C LEU A 182 16.43 54.53 -8.49
N GLU A 183 16.18 55.76 -8.07
CA GLU A 183 17.13 56.48 -7.23
C GLU A 183 17.01 55.86 -5.82
N ALA A 184 17.76 54.78 -5.61
CA ALA A 184 17.77 54.04 -4.34
C ALA A 184 18.42 54.92 -3.24
N PRO A 185 17.73 55.23 -2.14
CA PRO A 185 18.28 56.09 -1.11
C PRO A 185 19.44 55.41 -0.36
N GLU A 186 20.45 56.18 0.04
CA GLU A 186 21.72 55.70 0.61
C GLU A 186 21.58 54.82 1.88
N PHE A 187 20.41 54.82 2.55
CA PHE A 187 20.17 53.99 3.73
C PHE A 187 20.14 52.48 3.43
N LEU A 188 19.88 52.06 2.18
CA LEU A 188 19.97 50.65 1.79
C LEU A 188 21.43 50.15 1.72
N PHE A 189 22.40 51.06 1.64
CA PHE A 189 23.83 50.72 1.63
C PHE A 189 24.49 50.83 3.01
N GLN A 190 23.76 51.31 4.04
CA GLN A 190 24.22 51.24 5.43
C GLN A 190 23.85 49.89 6.06
N ILE A 191 24.78 48.94 5.99
CA ILE A 191 24.71 47.73 6.83
C ILE A 191 24.93 48.19 8.27
N SER A 192 23.83 48.43 8.99
CA SER A 192 23.87 48.57 10.42
C SER A 192 24.40 47.27 11.03
N THR A 193 25.64 47.30 11.52
CA THR A 193 26.16 46.32 12.48
C THR A 193 25.42 46.50 13.80
N GLY A 194 24.13 46.17 13.79
CA GLY A 194 23.27 46.07 14.95
C GLY A 194 23.72 44.87 15.77
N ARG A 195 24.38 45.17 16.89
CA ARG A 195 24.63 44.27 18.01
C ARG A 195 23.29 43.80 18.56
N GLY A 196 22.75 42.74 17.97
CA GLY A 196 21.42 42.23 18.30
C GLY A 196 20.96 41.10 17.39
N LEU A 197 21.88 40.26 16.91
CA LEU A 197 21.51 38.98 16.32
C LEU A 197 21.55 37.95 17.45
N GLY A 198 20.35 37.53 17.85
CA GLY A 198 20.09 36.58 18.92
C GLY A 198 20.92 35.32 18.81
N SER A 199 21.11 34.70 19.97
CA SER A 199 21.76 33.41 20.18
C SER A 199 21.61 32.49 18.97
N ARG A 200 22.71 32.35 18.23
CA ARG A 200 22.90 31.28 17.25
C ARG A 200 22.71 29.99 18.04
N GLY A 201 21.58 29.32 17.82
CA GLY A 201 21.29 28.01 18.40
C GLY A 201 22.53 27.14 18.22
N SER A 202 23.02 26.62 19.34
CA SER A 202 24.22 25.80 19.40
C SER A 202 24.20 24.79 18.25
N SER A 203 25.27 24.77 17.47
CA SER A 203 25.49 23.87 16.33
C SER A 203 25.61 22.40 16.75
N SER A 204 25.02 22.01 17.89
CA SER A 204 25.02 20.70 18.52
C SER A 204 23.71 19.92 18.32
N ASP A 205 22.62 20.55 17.86
CA ASP A 205 21.33 19.84 17.73
C ASP A 205 21.31 18.85 16.56
N TRP A 206 22.07 19.10 15.49
CA TRP A 206 22.19 18.14 14.38
C TRP A 206 22.83 16.81 14.80
N ILE A 207 23.72 16.85 15.81
CA ILE A 207 24.35 15.65 16.37
C ILE A 207 23.31 14.78 17.05
N TRP A 208 22.36 15.38 17.78
CA TRP A 208 21.28 14.64 18.42
C TRP A 208 20.34 14.00 17.41
N TYR A 209 20.01 14.67 16.31
CA TYR A 209 19.23 14.06 15.23
C TYR A 209 19.94 12.86 14.59
N VAL A 210 21.25 12.98 14.31
CA VAL A 210 22.03 11.86 13.76
C VAL A 210 22.11 10.70 14.74
N VAL A 211 22.31 10.98 16.02
CA VAL A 211 22.38 9.95 17.08
C VAL A 211 21.03 9.24 17.23
N THR A 212 19.92 9.98 17.30
CA THR A 212 18.57 9.39 17.43
C THR A 212 18.20 8.49 16.26
N TRP A 213 18.63 8.82 15.04
CA TRP A 213 18.34 8.00 13.86
C TRP A 213 19.29 6.80 13.69
N LEU A 214 20.55 6.92 14.13
CA LEU A 214 21.57 5.88 13.89
C LEU A 214 21.69 4.86 15.04
N VAL A 215 21.32 5.23 16.26
CA VAL A 215 21.39 4.33 17.44
C VAL A 215 20.45 3.12 17.34
N PRO A 216 19.16 3.27 16.96
CA PRO A 216 18.26 2.12 16.83
C PRO A 216 18.72 1.06 15.80
N PRO A 217 19.09 1.41 14.55
CA PRO A 217 19.60 0.41 13.61
C PRO A 217 20.95 -0.15 14.06
N GLY A 218 21.82 0.66 14.68
CA GLY A 218 23.10 0.22 15.22
C GLY A 218 22.94 -0.84 16.32
N LEU A 219 22.03 -0.62 17.27
CA LEU A 219 21.69 -1.59 18.32
C LEU A 219 21.11 -2.88 17.74
N CYS A 220 20.21 -2.76 16.75
CA CYS A 220 19.66 -3.93 16.06
C CYS A 220 20.74 -4.75 15.35
N LEU A 221 21.68 -4.10 14.67
CA LEU A 221 22.78 -4.77 13.96
C LEU A 221 23.79 -5.39 14.93
N ALA A 222 24.13 -4.68 16.01
CA ALA A 222 25.01 -5.19 17.06
C ALA A 222 24.37 -6.39 17.77
N TRP A 223 23.08 -6.33 18.08
CA TRP A 223 22.33 -7.44 18.66
C TRP A 223 22.25 -8.62 17.69
N TYR A 224 21.98 -8.37 16.41
CA TYR A 224 21.96 -9.41 15.38
C TYR A 224 23.34 -10.06 15.18
N GLY A 225 24.41 -9.27 15.19
CA GLY A 225 25.79 -9.74 15.15
C GLY A 225 26.16 -10.59 16.37
N TYR A 226 25.81 -10.12 17.57
CA TYR A 226 25.97 -10.85 18.81
C TYR A 226 25.20 -12.17 18.81
N TRP A 227 23.93 -12.15 18.38
CA TRP A 227 23.10 -13.34 18.24
C TRP A 227 23.69 -14.32 17.23
N ARG A 228 24.21 -13.83 16.09
CA ARG A 228 24.84 -14.63 15.05
C ARG A 228 26.16 -15.25 15.52
N TRP A 229 26.96 -14.52 16.28
CA TRP A 229 28.20 -15.01 16.87
C TRP A 229 27.93 -16.06 17.95
N ARG A 230 26.90 -15.87 18.76
CA ARG A 230 26.50 -16.82 19.82
C ARG A 230 25.79 -18.06 19.27
N ASN A 231 25.08 -17.96 18.14
CA ASN A 231 24.30 -19.05 17.54
C ASN A 231 24.72 -19.34 16.09
N PRO A 232 25.96 -19.80 15.83
CA PRO A 232 26.42 -20.13 14.48
C PRO A 232 25.56 -21.24 13.84
N GLY A 233 25.02 -22.16 14.65
CA GLY A 233 24.08 -23.19 14.19
C GLY A 233 22.72 -22.65 13.76
N ALA A 234 22.17 -21.63 14.44
CA ALA A 234 20.83 -21.09 14.12
C ALA A 234 20.82 -20.28 12.82
N ALA A 235 21.90 -19.57 12.50
CA ALA A 235 22.04 -18.85 11.23
C ALA A 235 22.22 -19.82 10.04
N LYS A 236 22.96 -20.92 10.25
CA LYS A 236 23.09 -22.03 9.27
C LYS A 236 21.74 -22.71 9.05
N LEU A 237 21.03 -23.04 10.13
CA LEU A 237 19.67 -23.59 10.08
C LEU A 237 18.66 -22.61 9.45
N ALA A 238 18.79 -21.30 9.65
CA ALA A 238 17.89 -20.30 9.05
C ALA A 238 18.09 -20.16 7.53
N ARG A 239 19.32 -20.30 7.03
CA ARG A 239 19.61 -20.37 5.58
C ARG A 239 19.04 -21.66 4.99
N LEU A 240 19.26 -22.79 5.64
CA LEU A 240 18.72 -24.09 5.20
C LEU A 240 17.17 -24.15 5.28
N ARG A 241 16.57 -23.51 6.30
CA ARG A 241 15.11 -23.34 6.42
C ARG A 241 14.51 -22.49 5.29
N ARG A 242 15.26 -21.76 4.47
CA ARG A 242 14.66 -21.11 3.28
C ARG A 242 14.30 -22.12 2.19
N HIS A 243 14.87 -23.33 2.23
CA HIS A 243 14.57 -24.40 1.29
C HIS A 243 13.43 -25.27 1.81
N ARG A 244 12.27 -25.22 1.12
CA ARG A 244 11.05 -25.95 1.51
C ARG A 244 11.29 -27.47 1.64
N ALA A 245 12.13 -28.05 0.78
CA ALA A 245 12.48 -29.47 0.79
C ALA A 245 13.20 -29.91 2.07
N VAL A 246 14.14 -29.11 2.58
CA VAL A 246 14.87 -29.42 3.83
C VAL A 246 13.94 -29.37 5.04
N ARG A 247 13.00 -28.41 5.09
CA ARG A 247 11.98 -28.36 6.15
C ARG A 247 11.11 -29.60 6.14
N GLN A 248 10.64 -30.03 4.97
CA GLN A 248 9.76 -31.20 4.84
C GLN A 248 10.44 -32.47 5.39
N VAL A 249 11.73 -32.68 5.12
CA VAL A 249 12.47 -33.82 5.66
C VAL A 249 12.67 -33.72 7.15
N LEU A 250 13.13 -32.56 7.66
CA LEU A 250 13.41 -32.40 9.09
C LEU A 250 12.12 -32.53 9.93
N ASP A 251 11.00 -32.02 9.43
CA ASP A 251 9.68 -32.18 10.06
C ASP A 251 9.22 -33.65 10.02
N ALA A 252 9.44 -34.36 8.91
CA ALA A 252 9.13 -35.79 8.80
C ALA A 252 10.01 -36.64 9.75
N LEU A 253 11.31 -36.34 9.84
CA LEU A 253 12.25 -36.99 10.77
C LEU A 253 11.92 -36.71 12.25
N ALA A 254 11.29 -35.57 12.55
CA ALA A 254 10.84 -35.24 13.90
C ALA A 254 9.54 -35.97 14.27
N LYS A 255 8.66 -36.23 13.30
CA LYS A 255 7.35 -36.85 13.53
C LYS A 255 7.38 -38.37 13.56
N HIS A 256 8.28 -39.00 12.82
CA HIS A 256 8.29 -40.45 12.67
C HIS A 256 9.53 -41.09 13.32
N SER A 257 9.32 -42.20 14.03
CA SER A 257 10.35 -43.02 14.70
C SER A 257 10.78 -44.23 13.90
N ASP A 258 10.04 -44.55 12.85
CA ASP A 258 10.18 -45.84 12.18
C ASP A 258 11.24 -45.74 11.10
N ALA A 259 12.14 -46.73 11.03
CA ALA A 259 13.25 -46.73 10.07
C ALA A 259 12.79 -46.55 8.61
N GLU A 260 11.63 -47.14 8.25
CA GLU A 260 11.03 -47.02 6.92
C GLU A 260 10.57 -45.60 6.58
N SER A 261 9.93 -44.93 7.54
CA SER A 261 9.46 -43.54 7.36
C SER A 261 10.62 -42.55 7.24
N ILE A 262 11.71 -42.80 7.98
CA ILE A 262 12.94 -42.01 7.92
C ILE A 262 13.61 -42.20 6.55
N ALA A 263 13.73 -43.43 6.08
CA ALA A 263 14.28 -43.75 4.76
C ALA A 263 13.46 -43.12 3.62
N ALA A 264 12.13 -43.19 3.72
CA ALA A 264 11.22 -42.59 2.74
C ALA A 264 11.34 -41.07 2.71
N ALA A 265 11.47 -40.41 3.87
CA ALA A 265 11.65 -38.97 3.95
C ALA A 265 12.97 -38.52 3.32
N VAL A 266 14.08 -39.21 3.61
CA VAL A 266 15.39 -38.91 3.01
C VAL A 266 15.37 -39.15 1.50
N ARG A 267 14.78 -40.27 1.04
CA ARG A 267 14.64 -40.58 -0.38
C ARG A 267 13.84 -39.52 -1.13
N ASN A 268 12.70 -39.09 -0.59
CA ASN A 268 11.88 -38.05 -1.22
C ASN A 268 12.69 -36.75 -1.40
N TYR A 269 13.56 -36.42 -0.44
CA TYR A 269 14.47 -35.31 -0.59
C TYR A 269 15.55 -35.52 -1.66
N LEU A 270 16.16 -36.69 -1.74
CA LEU A 270 17.14 -36.98 -2.80
C LEU A 270 16.48 -36.90 -4.18
N VAL A 271 15.25 -37.37 -4.32
CA VAL A 271 14.49 -37.25 -5.58
C VAL A 271 14.23 -35.77 -5.93
N HIS A 272 13.81 -34.95 -4.96
CA HIS A 272 13.52 -33.53 -5.21
C HIS A 272 14.77 -32.64 -5.35
N ARG A 273 15.91 -33.03 -4.77
CA ARG A 273 17.13 -32.20 -4.70
C ARG A 273 18.20 -32.62 -5.70
N LEU A 274 18.31 -33.91 -5.98
CA LEU A 274 19.34 -34.52 -6.82
C LEU A 274 18.74 -35.19 -8.08
N ASP A 275 17.45 -34.95 -8.35
CA ASP A 275 16.70 -35.54 -9.47
C ASP A 275 16.87 -37.07 -9.59
N LEU A 276 16.94 -37.74 -8.44
CA LEU A 276 17.05 -39.19 -8.39
C LEU A 276 15.80 -39.83 -9.03
N PRO A 277 15.92 -40.85 -9.90
CA PRO A 277 14.76 -41.51 -10.47
C PRO A 277 13.89 -42.16 -9.39
N TRP A 278 12.58 -41.90 -9.44
CA TRP A 278 11.58 -42.50 -8.52
C TRP A 278 11.57 -44.04 -8.52
N SER A 279 12.15 -44.66 -9.56
CA SER A 279 12.28 -46.11 -9.69
C SER A 279 13.36 -46.72 -8.81
N ALA A 280 14.29 -45.92 -8.25
CA ALA A 280 15.34 -46.42 -7.38
C ALA A 280 14.80 -46.65 -5.96
N GLN A 281 14.36 -47.88 -5.69
CA GLN A 281 13.78 -48.28 -4.40
C GLN A 281 14.79 -49.01 -3.52
N THR A 282 15.70 -49.77 -4.13
CA THR A 282 16.70 -50.58 -3.44
C THR A 282 18.04 -49.84 -3.29
N THR A 283 18.82 -50.21 -2.27
CA THR A 283 20.15 -49.63 -2.05
C THR A 283 21.08 -49.78 -3.26
N SER A 284 20.97 -50.88 -4.02
CA SER A 284 21.74 -51.10 -5.26
C SER A 284 21.29 -50.20 -6.40
N GLU A 285 19.99 -49.96 -6.57
CA GLU A 285 19.47 -49.04 -7.60
C GLU A 285 19.82 -47.59 -7.28
N ILE A 286 19.76 -47.22 -5.99
CA ILE A 286 20.18 -45.89 -5.52
C ILE A 286 21.68 -45.70 -5.78
N ALA A 287 22.51 -46.69 -5.47
CA ALA A 287 23.95 -46.62 -5.77
C ALA A 287 24.23 -46.45 -7.27
N ALA A 288 23.56 -47.21 -8.13
CA ALA A 288 23.69 -47.10 -9.58
C ALA A 288 23.20 -45.73 -10.11
N ALA A 289 22.14 -45.17 -9.53
CA ALA A 289 21.65 -43.85 -9.89
C ALA A 289 22.57 -42.71 -9.42
N LEU A 290 23.26 -42.88 -8.29
CA LEU A 290 24.23 -41.90 -7.75
C LEU A 290 25.49 -41.79 -8.60
N GLU A 291 25.93 -42.87 -9.25
CA GLU A 291 27.10 -42.88 -10.16
C GLU A 291 26.88 -41.99 -11.40
N GLN A 292 25.62 -41.76 -11.78
CA GLN A 292 25.25 -40.92 -12.92
C GLN A 292 25.16 -39.42 -12.58
N LEU A 293 25.28 -39.08 -11.30
CA LEU A 293 25.18 -37.70 -10.81
C LEU A 293 26.56 -37.10 -10.51
N PRO A 294 26.78 -35.80 -10.73
CA PRO A 294 28.05 -35.11 -10.47
C PRO A 294 28.23 -34.84 -8.96
N LEU A 295 28.29 -35.89 -8.15
CA LEU A 295 28.49 -35.82 -6.70
C LEU A 295 29.91 -36.24 -6.31
N ALA A 296 30.43 -35.69 -5.22
CA ALA A 296 31.71 -36.13 -4.67
C ALA A 296 31.60 -37.58 -4.15
N ASN A 297 32.63 -38.40 -4.39
CA ASN A 297 32.68 -39.81 -3.95
C ASN A 297 32.40 -39.99 -2.44
N VAL A 298 32.77 -39.00 -1.63
CA VAL A 298 32.50 -38.96 -0.18
C VAL A 298 30.99 -38.91 0.11
N GLN A 299 30.24 -38.12 -0.66
CA GLN A 299 28.79 -37.98 -0.51
C GLN A 299 28.05 -39.23 -1.00
N GLN A 300 28.47 -39.81 -2.12
CA GLN A 300 27.90 -41.07 -2.62
C GLN A 300 28.08 -42.22 -1.60
N THR A 301 29.26 -42.30 -0.98
CA THR A 301 29.55 -43.30 0.07
C THR A 301 28.66 -43.09 1.29
N ALA A 302 28.52 -41.84 1.77
CA ALA A 302 27.66 -41.52 2.90
C ALA A 302 26.18 -41.86 2.63
N ILE A 303 25.68 -41.59 1.41
CA ILE A 303 24.31 -41.93 1.03
C ILE A 303 24.10 -43.44 1.02
N ARG A 304 25.05 -44.19 0.45
CA ARG A 304 25.00 -45.66 0.43
C ARG A 304 25.03 -46.26 1.83
N GLU A 305 25.93 -45.79 2.70
CA GLU A 305 26.03 -46.26 4.08
C GLU A 305 24.75 -45.98 4.87
N PHE A 306 24.12 -44.83 4.67
CA PHE A 306 22.84 -44.51 5.30
C PHE A 306 21.75 -45.52 4.88
N PHE A 307 21.54 -45.75 3.58
CA PHE A 307 20.51 -46.71 3.14
C PHE A 307 20.82 -48.14 3.57
N LEU A 308 22.09 -48.56 3.60
CA LEU A 308 22.49 -49.85 4.19
C LEU A 308 22.14 -49.93 5.68
N SER A 309 22.41 -48.88 6.46
CA SER A 309 22.07 -48.85 7.90
C SER A 309 20.56 -48.85 8.14
N SER A 310 19.80 -48.20 7.25
CA SER A 310 18.34 -48.14 7.29
C SER A 310 17.71 -49.49 6.92
N ASP A 311 18.21 -50.16 5.88
CA ASP A 311 17.78 -51.52 5.50
C ASP A 311 18.14 -52.53 6.59
N ALA A 312 19.33 -52.41 7.20
CA ALA A 312 19.73 -53.26 8.33
C ALA A 312 18.83 -53.05 9.56
N ALA A 313 18.39 -51.82 9.83
CA ALA A 313 17.44 -51.56 10.90
C ALA A 313 16.02 -52.03 10.59
N ARG A 314 15.64 -52.08 9.30
CA ARG A 314 14.33 -52.56 8.84
C ARG A 314 14.23 -54.08 8.86
N PHE A 315 15.27 -54.77 8.40
CA PHE A 315 15.26 -56.22 8.17
C PHE A 315 16.15 -57.03 9.14
N GLY A 316 16.97 -56.36 9.94
CA GLY A 316 17.91 -56.99 10.87
C GLY A 316 17.37 -57.13 12.29
N PRO A 317 18.15 -57.76 13.19
CA PRO A 317 17.80 -57.90 14.60
C PRO A 317 17.73 -56.53 15.29
N PRO A 318 16.86 -56.33 16.30
CA PRO A 318 16.59 -55.04 16.93
C PRO A 318 17.78 -54.58 17.78
N LYS A 319 18.81 -54.03 17.13
CA LYS A 319 20.04 -53.52 17.78
C LYS A 319 20.34 -52.05 17.44
N THR A 320 19.72 -51.49 16.40
CA THR A 320 19.89 -50.07 16.03
C THR A 320 18.80 -49.23 16.67
N ALA A 321 19.19 -48.33 17.59
CA ALA A 321 18.25 -47.39 18.18
C ALA A 321 17.76 -46.42 17.10
N ALA A 322 16.44 -46.21 17.00
CA ALA A 322 15.83 -45.30 16.02
C ALA A 322 16.41 -43.88 16.06
N ASP A 323 16.93 -43.46 17.22
CA ASP A 323 17.56 -42.16 17.40
C ASP A 323 18.94 -42.04 16.72
N ASP A 324 19.68 -43.14 16.59
CA ASP A 324 20.95 -43.17 15.87
C ASP A 324 20.71 -42.96 14.36
N LEU A 325 19.68 -43.59 13.79
CA LEU A 325 19.30 -43.41 12.39
C LEU A 325 18.81 -42.00 12.08
N ARG A 326 18.08 -41.37 13.01
CA ARG A 326 17.67 -39.97 12.88
C ARG A 326 18.88 -39.03 12.90
N SER A 327 19.86 -39.30 13.76
CA SER A 327 21.09 -38.51 13.83
C SER A 327 21.91 -38.64 12.55
N LEU A 328 22.00 -39.85 11.99
CA LEU A 328 22.67 -40.14 10.71
C LEU A 328 21.95 -39.50 9.53
N ALA A 329 20.62 -39.59 9.45
CA ALA A 329 19.81 -38.92 8.42
C ALA A 329 20.01 -37.40 8.45
N ARG A 330 20.03 -36.80 9.64
CA ARG A 330 20.30 -35.36 9.81
C ARG A 330 21.72 -35.01 9.39
N GLY A 331 22.71 -35.80 9.78
CA GLY A 331 24.10 -35.59 9.39
C GLY A 331 24.33 -35.67 7.87
N LEU A 332 23.68 -36.62 7.21
CA LEU A 332 23.74 -36.81 5.75
C LEU A 332 23.10 -35.64 4.99
N VAL A 333 21.91 -35.19 5.40
CA VAL A 333 21.26 -34.04 4.75
C VAL A 333 22.13 -32.78 4.90
N LEU A 334 22.81 -32.63 6.03
CA LEU A 334 23.73 -31.51 6.27
C LEU A 334 25.00 -31.60 5.42
N SER A 335 25.60 -32.79 5.28
CA SER A 335 26.85 -32.95 4.51
C SER A 335 26.64 -32.79 2.99
N ILE A 336 25.45 -33.11 2.48
CA ILE A 336 25.10 -32.87 1.07
C ILE A 336 24.97 -31.36 0.79
N GLU A 337 24.30 -30.62 1.67
CA GLU A 337 24.12 -29.16 1.51
C GLU A 337 25.40 -28.34 1.78
N GLU A 338 26.38 -28.89 2.50
CA GLU A 338 27.68 -28.23 2.68
C GLU A 338 28.63 -28.42 1.49
N GLY A 339 28.40 -29.46 0.66
CA GLY A 339 29.25 -29.77 -0.50
C GLY A 339 28.68 -29.35 -1.86
N SER A 340 27.43 -28.86 -1.91
CA SER A 340 26.80 -28.23 -3.09
C SER A 340 26.95 -26.72 -3.06
#